data_AF-A0A2M9KZ22-F1
#
_entry.id   AF-A0A2M9KZ22-F1
#
_cell.length_a   1.000
_cell.length_b   1.000
_cell.length_c   1.000
_cell.angle_alpha   90.00
_cell.angle_beta   90.00
_cell.angle_gamma   90.00
#
_symmetry.space_group_name_H-M   'P 1'
#
loop_
_entity.id
_entity.type
_entity.pdbx_description
1 polymer ?
#
loop_
_entity_poly.entity_id
_entity_poly.type
_entity_poly.pdbx_seq_one_letter_code
_entity_poly.pdbx_strand_id
1 'polypeptide(L)'
;MYPPFLPVPLPFKALQRILLVALLIPLLLITVAAAVPALVLMPFLPGGVDRTVRLLHAHTSQIRTVLTGSRAAPDLRPRRTGRP
;
A
#
# COMPACT_ATOMS: atom_id res chain seq x y z
N MET A 1 29.96 -5.91 -11.28
CA MET A 1 29.41 -7.28 -11.42
C MET A 1 28.03 -7.28 -10.75
N TYR A 2 26.98 -6.90 -11.49
CA TYR A 2 25.58 -6.90 -11.06
C TYR A 2 24.85 -7.91 -11.96
N PRO A 3 23.97 -8.79 -11.43
CA PRO A 3 23.32 -9.78 -12.28
C PRO A 3 22.36 -9.09 -13.26
N PRO A 4 22.24 -9.61 -14.50
CA PRO A 4 21.37 -9.04 -15.51
C PRO A 4 19.92 -9.31 -15.13
N PHE A 5 19.07 -8.31 -15.32
CA PHE A 5 17.62 -8.43 -15.26
C PHE A 5 17.17 -9.63 -16.09
N LEU A 6 16.76 -10.71 -15.42
CA LEU A 6 16.17 -11.87 -16.07
C LEU A 6 14.77 -11.49 -16.57
N PRO A 7 14.48 -11.53 -17.88
CA PRO A 7 13.13 -11.38 -18.38
C PRO A 7 12.32 -12.64 -18.00
N VAL A 8 11.55 -12.55 -16.93
CA VAL A 8 10.66 -13.64 -16.50
C VAL A 8 9.57 -13.82 -17.56
N PRO A 9 9.39 -15.02 -18.13
CA PRO A 9 8.35 -15.26 -19.14
C PRO A 9 6.95 -14.95 -18.54
N LEU A 10 6.17 -14.16 -19.28
CA LEU A 10 4.85 -13.64 -18.88
C LEU A 10 3.84 -14.66 -18.27
N PRO A 11 3.77 -15.96 -18.65
CA PRO A 11 2.82 -16.88 -18.01
C PRO A 11 3.12 -17.12 -16.52
N PHE A 12 4.39 -17.01 -16.10
CA PHE A 12 4.75 -17.15 -14.69
C PHE A 12 4.28 -15.95 -13.86
N LYS A 13 4.22 -14.75 -14.43
CA LYS A 13 3.76 -13.56 -13.69
C LYS A 13 2.27 -13.65 -13.36
N ALA A 14 1.45 -14.12 -14.29
CA ALA A 14 0.02 -14.32 -14.06
C ALA A 14 -0.21 -15.46 -13.05
N LEU A 15 0.47 -16.60 -13.21
CA LEU A 15 0.35 -17.72 -12.29
C LEU A 15 0.88 -17.38 -10.89
N GLN A 16 2.02 -16.71 -10.79
CA GLN A 16 2.59 -16.23 -9.53
C GLN A 16 1.67 -15.22 -8.86
N ARG A 17 1.04 -14.32 -9.62
CA ARG A 17 0.05 -13.39 -9.09
C ARG A 17 -1.19 -14.11 -8.57
N ILE A 18 -1.69 -15.10 -9.31
CA ILE A 18 -2.83 -15.93 -8.87
C ILE A 18 -2.47 -16.70 -7.61
N LEU A 19 -1.29 -17.31 -7.56
CA LEU A 19 -0.82 -18.08 -6.40
C LEU A 19 -0.61 -17.18 -5.18
N LEU A 20 -0.02 -15.99 -5.39
CA LEU A 20 0.11 -14.98 -4.35
C LEU A 20 -1.26 -14.55 -3.85
N VAL A 21 -2.20 -14.23 -4.73
CA VAL A 21 -3.54 -13.77 -4.35
C VAL A 21 -4.33 -14.89 -3.66
N ALA A 22 -4.25 -16.12 -4.17
CA ALA A 22 -4.91 -17.29 -3.58
C ALA A 22 -4.37 -17.64 -2.20
N LEU A 23 -3.13 -17.27 -1.89
CA LEU A 23 -2.53 -17.46 -0.57
C LEU A 23 -2.74 -16.23 0.34
N LEU A 24 -2.57 -15.02 -0.20
CA LEU A 24 -2.70 -13.76 0.54
C LEU A 24 -4.13 -13.46 0.92
N ILE A 25 -5.11 -13.65 0.02
CA ILE A 25 -6.51 -13.36 0.32
C ILE A 25 -6.99 -14.13 1.54
N PRO A 26 -6.89 -15.47 1.63
CA PRO A 26 -7.38 -16.19 2.79
C PRO A 26 -6.61 -15.82 4.07
N LEU A 27 -5.29 -15.60 3.99
CA LEU A 27 -4.50 -15.13 5.14
C LEU A 27 -4.95 -13.73 5.61
N LEU A 28 -5.19 -12.82 4.67
CA LEU A 28 -5.69 -11.47 4.92
C LEU A 28 -7.10 -11.52 5.54
N LEU A 29 -7.94 -12.43 5.05
CA LEU A 29 -9.32 -12.58 5.52
C LEU A 29 -9.34 -13.10 6.97
N ILE A 30 -8.50 -14.07 7.31
CA ILE A 30 -8.32 -14.58 8.67
C ILE A 30 -7.78 -13.48 9.61
N THR A 31 -6.75 -12.76 9.16
CA THR A 31 -6.16 -11.69 9.97
C THR A 31 -7.13 -10.54 10.21
N VAL A 32 -7.93 -10.15 9.21
CA VAL A 32 -8.98 -9.14 9.39
C VAL A 32 -10.07 -9.66 10.32
N ALA A 33 -10.54 -10.90 10.15
CA ALA A 33 -11.56 -11.48 11.02
C ALA A 33 -11.11 -11.56 12.50
N ALA A 34 -9.83 -11.81 12.76
CA ALA A 34 -9.25 -11.79 14.10
C ALA A 34 -8.98 -10.37 14.63
N ALA A 35 -8.60 -9.44 13.75
CA ALA A 35 -8.28 -8.06 14.13
C ALA A 35 -9.52 -7.18 14.35
N VAL A 36 -10.66 -7.48 13.70
CA VAL A 36 -11.91 -6.71 13.86
C VAL A 36 -12.41 -6.72 15.31
N PRO A 37 -12.54 -7.87 16.00
CA PRO A 37 -12.87 -7.87 17.42
C PRO A 37 -11.86 -7.10 18.27
N ALA A 38 -10.57 -7.22 17.96
CA ALA A 38 -9.51 -6.50 18.67
C ALA A 38 -9.64 -4.99 18.49
N LEU A 39 -9.94 -4.51 17.29
CA LEU A 39 -10.17 -3.08 16.99
C LEU A 39 -11.47 -2.55 17.59
N VAL A 40 -12.51 -3.37 17.66
CA VAL A 40 -13.78 -3.03 18.32
C VAL A 40 -13.61 -2.98 19.84
N LEU A 41 -12.82 -3.86 20.43
CA LEU A 41 -12.54 -3.89 21.87
C LEU A 41 -11.46 -2.88 22.30
N MET A 42 -10.53 -2.51 21.41
CA MET A 42 -9.46 -1.54 21.66
C MET A 42 -9.91 -0.19 22.24
N PRO A 43 -11.01 0.46 21.78
CA PRO A 43 -11.49 1.71 22.40
C PRO A 43 -12.06 1.52 23.82
N PHE A 44 -12.43 0.29 24.20
CA PHE A 44 -12.95 -0.04 25.53
C PHE A 44 -11.86 -0.47 26.52
N LEU A 45 -10.60 -0.59 26.08
CA LEU A 45 -9.47 -0.71 27.00
C LEU A 45 -9.20 0.65 27.68
N PRO A 46 -8.70 0.69 28.93
CA PRO A 46 -8.34 1.94 29.59
C PRO A 46 -7.34 2.75 28.75
N GLY A 47 -7.69 3.99 28.38
CA GLY A 47 -6.88 4.83 27.47
C GLY A 47 -7.02 4.51 25.97
N GLY A 48 -7.98 3.66 25.59
CA GLY A 48 -8.23 3.22 24.21
C GLY A 48 -8.64 4.34 23.26
N VAL A 49 -9.34 5.35 23.76
CA VAL A 49 -9.75 6.54 22.99
C VAL A 49 -8.52 7.34 22.55
N ASP A 50 -7.63 7.69 23.48
CA ASP A 50 -6.40 8.43 23.16
C ASP A 50 -5.51 7.68 22.18
N ARG A 51 -5.45 6.34 22.33
CA ARG A 51 -4.67 5.48 21.44
C ARG A 51 -5.26 5.42 20.04
N THR A 52 -6.57 5.33 19.93
CA THR A 52 -7.30 5.35 18.65
C THR A 52 -7.15 6.70 17.95
N VAL A 53 -7.24 7.81 18.69
CA VAL A 53 -7.02 9.17 18.16
C VAL A 53 -5.60 9.32 17.63
N ARG A 54 -4.59 8.86 18.36
CA ARG A 54 -3.18 8.88 17.89
C ARG A 54 -2.96 8.05 16.63
N LEU A 55 -3.56 6.86 16.57
CA LEU A 55 -3.50 5.98 15.39
C LEU A 55 -4.15 6.62 14.17
N LEU A 56 -5.34 7.18 14.34
CA LEU A 56 -6.06 7.87 13.27
C LEU A 56 -5.24 9.04 12.74
N HIS A 57 -4.70 9.86 13.64
CA HIS A 57 -3.87 11.01 13.28
C HIS A 57 -2.60 10.60 12.50
N ALA A 58 -1.92 9.54 12.93
CA ALA A 58 -0.75 8.99 12.23
C ALA A 58 -1.13 8.49 10.83
N HIS A 59 -2.26 7.80 10.71
CA HIS A 59 -2.73 7.29 9.42
C HIS A 59 -3.09 8.40 8.44
N THR A 60 -3.80 9.44 8.88
CA THR A 60 -4.08 10.61 8.04
C THR A 60 -2.82 11.34 7.59
N SER A 61 -1.79 11.42 8.45
CA SER A 61 -0.49 12.01 8.08
C SER A 61 0.20 11.21 6.96
N GLN A 62 0.18 9.89 7.09
CA GLN A 62 0.76 8.99 6.09
C GLN A 62 0.02 9.06 4.75
N ILE A 63 -1.32 9.03 4.75
CA ILE A 63 -2.13 9.20 3.54
C ILE A 63 -1.83 10.55 2.89
N ARG A 64 -1.77 11.64 3.67
CA ARG A 64 -1.46 12.97 3.16
C ARG A 64 -0.11 12.99 2.45
N THR A 65 0.91 12.39 3.05
CA THR A 65 2.27 12.28 2.50
C THR A 65 2.28 11.54 1.16
N VAL A 66 1.59 10.41 1.08
CA VAL A 66 1.47 9.61 -0.16
C VAL A 66 0.75 10.41 -1.25
N LEU A 67 -0.36 11.08 -0.91
CA LEU A 67 -1.11 11.91 -1.86
C LEU A 67 -0.31 13.11 -2.35
N THR A 68 0.44 13.79 -1.47
CA THR A 68 1.33 14.88 -1.89
C THR A 68 2.48 14.38 -2.76
N GLY A 69 3.08 13.23 -2.41
CA GLY A 69 4.12 12.60 -3.22
C GLY A 69 3.61 12.19 -4.61
N SER A 70 2.36 11.76 -4.72
CA SER A 70 1.72 11.42 -6.00
C SER A 70 1.48 12.63 -6.90
N ARG A 71 1.23 13.83 -6.34
CA ARG A 71 1.07 15.07 -7.12
C ARG A 71 2.39 15.71 -7.52
N ALA A 72 3.49 15.34 -6.85
CA ALA A 72 4.82 15.86 -7.13
C ALA A 72 5.54 15.14 -8.27
N ALA A 73 4.89 14.18 -8.95
CA ALA A 73 5.43 13.61 -10.20
C ALA A 73 5.61 14.76 -11.21
N PRO A 74 6.86 15.09 -11.59
CA PRO A 74 7.11 16.20 -12.48
C PRO A 74 6.52 15.86 -13.85
N ASP A 75 5.70 16.77 -14.36
CA ASP A 75 5.22 16.77 -15.73
C ASP A 75 6.43 17.02 -16.65
N LEU A 76 7.22 15.97 -16.87
CA LEU A 76 8.36 15.93 -17.78
C LEU A 76 7.80 15.85 -19.21
N ARG A 77 7.02 16.87 -19.59
CA ARG A 77 6.57 17.06 -20.96
C ARG A 77 7.74 17.68 -21.72
N PRO A 78 8.37 16.98 -22.69
CA PRO A 78 9.40 17.58 -23.50
C PRO A 78 8.74 18.70 -24.31
N ARG A 79 9.01 19.94 -23.91
CA ARG A 79 8.58 21.14 -24.61
C ARG A 79 9.31 21.15 -25.95
N ARG A 80 8.67 20.56 -26.97
CA ARG A 80 9.09 20.56 -28.37
C ARG A 80 9.11 22.01 -28.83
N THR A 81 10.20 22.71 -28.59
CA THR A 81 10.48 24.02 -29.18
C THR A 81 10.86 23.79 -30.64
N GLY A 82 9.84 23.69 -31.49
CA GLY A 82 9.97 24.06 -32.88
C GLY A 82 10.13 25.58 -32.93
N ARG A 83 11.27 26.03 -33.45
CA ARG A 83 11.40 27.39 -34.00
C ARG A 83 11.75 27.26 -35.49
N PRO A 84 11.28 28.22 -36.30
CA PRO A 84 11.23 28.14 -37.76
C PRO A 84 12.62 28.22 -38.41
#